data_AF-A0A1Y3AZQ6-F1
#
_entry.id   AF-A0A1Y3AZQ6-F1
#
_cell.length_a   1.000
_cell.length_b   1.000
_cell.length_c   1.000
_cell.angle_alpha   90.00
_cell.angle_beta   90.00
_cell.angle_gamma   90.00
#
_symmetry.space_group_name_H-M   'P 1'
#
loop_
_entity.id
_entity.type
_entity.pdbx_description
1 polymer ?
#
loop_
_entity_poly.entity_id
_entity_poly.type
_entity_poly.pdbx_seq_one_letter_code
_entity_poly.pdbx_strand_id
1 'polypeptide(L)'
;EVCEQVVQYFRECNPPILSRLVTDAEAAEACIRFANDQRCLVGLKSAATMASVYTGIVERILTKNEDLHETLYDRRDEQEMNETEGPIVILVCGGGEINLNTIEEYRKMYNLNKI
;
A
#
# COMPACT_ATOMS: atom_id res chain seq x y z
N GLU A 1 -6.61 8.43 18.59
CA GLU A 1 -7.96 7.84 18.69
C GLU A 1 -8.67 8.01 17.34
N VAL A 2 -9.46 7.03 16.93
CA VAL A 2 -10.33 7.10 15.74
C VAL A 2 -11.75 7.33 16.27
N CYS A 3 -12.54 8.23 15.65
CA CYS A 3 -13.90 8.48 16.13
C CYS A 3 -14.80 7.26 15.92
N GLU A 4 -15.78 7.07 16.81
CA GLU A 4 -16.70 5.92 16.78
C GLU A 4 -17.40 5.76 15.43
N GLN A 5 -17.73 6.88 14.77
CA GLN A 5 -18.35 6.89 13.44
C GLN A 5 -17.48 6.21 12.38
N VAL A 6 -16.17 6.44 12.37
CA VAL A 6 -15.25 5.81 11.40
C VAL A 6 -15.14 4.31 11.65
N VAL A 7 -15.10 3.89 12.91
CA VAL A 7 -15.12 2.46 13.27
C VAL A 7 -16.43 1.82 12.82
N GLN A 8 -17.55 2.51 12.99
CA GLN A 8 -18.84 2.03 12.52
C GLN A 8 -18.86 1.87 10.99
N TYR A 9 -18.40 2.88 10.24
CA TYR A 9 -18.30 2.76 8.77
C TYR A 9 -17.41 1.61 8.33
N PHE A 10 -16.26 1.42 8.98
CA PHE A 10 -15.40 0.27 8.71
C PHE A 10 -16.11 -1.06 8.99
N ARG A 11 -16.92 -1.14 10.05
CA ARG A 11 -17.70 -2.34 10.39
C ARG A 11 -18.94 -2.54 9.51
N GLU A 12 -19.45 -1.52 8.85
CA GLU A 12 -20.66 -1.61 8.03
C GLU A 12 -20.37 -1.66 6.52
N CYS A 13 -19.12 -1.43 6.11
CA CYS A 13 -18.74 -1.41 4.71
C CYS A 13 -19.04 -2.75 4.00
N ASN A 14 -19.62 -2.64 2.80
CA ASN A 14 -19.86 -3.75 1.89
C ASN A 14 -19.60 -3.25 0.45
N PRO A 15 -18.56 -3.72 -0.25
CA PRO A 15 -17.64 -4.80 0.13
C PRO A 15 -16.75 -4.45 1.34
N PRO A 16 -16.18 -5.46 2.03
CA PRO A 16 -15.33 -5.24 3.21
C PRO A 16 -14.04 -4.50 2.84
N ILE A 17 -13.59 -3.62 3.74
CA ILE A 17 -12.27 -2.99 3.64
C ILE A 17 -11.21 -3.99 4.08
N LEU A 18 -10.29 -4.32 3.17
CA LEU A 18 -9.14 -5.17 3.45
C LEU A 18 -7.97 -4.32 3.95
N SER A 19 -7.29 -4.79 4.99
CA SER A 19 -6.19 -4.04 5.62
C SER A 19 -4.87 -4.78 5.45
N ARG A 20 -3.90 -4.13 4.80
CA ARG A 20 -2.56 -4.68 4.55
C ARG A 20 -1.51 -3.76 5.13
N LEU A 21 -0.50 -4.38 5.73
CA LEU A 21 0.66 -3.68 6.27
C LEU A 21 1.80 -3.77 5.28
N VAL A 22 2.59 -2.70 5.24
CA VAL A 22 3.87 -2.65 4.54
C VAL A 22 4.90 -2.09 5.51
N THR A 23 6.13 -2.53 5.36
CA THR A 23 7.27 -2.00 6.11
C THR A 23 7.71 -0.65 5.52
N ASP A 24 8.38 0.16 6.33
CA ASP A 24 8.97 1.41 5.84
C ASP A 24 10.00 1.17 4.72
N ALA A 25 10.69 0.01 4.75
CA ALA A 25 11.64 -0.38 3.71
C ALA A 25 10.94 -0.64 2.36
N GLU A 26 9.81 -1.34 2.37
CA GLU A 26 9.00 -1.57 1.16
C GLU A 26 8.40 -0.26 0.63
N ALA A 27 7.92 0.62 1.52
CA ALA A 27 7.44 1.94 1.13
C ALA A 27 8.56 2.80 0.53
N ALA A 28 9.77 2.74 1.07
CA ALA A 28 10.94 3.45 0.55
C ALA A 28 11.36 2.93 -0.83
N GLU A 29 11.39 1.60 -1.01
CA GLU A 29 11.63 0.98 -2.30
C GLU A 29 10.56 1.39 -3.33
N ALA A 30 9.29 1.33 -2.96
CA ALA A 30 8.19 1.77 -3.82
C ALA A 30 8.30 3.25 -4.21
N CYS A 31 8.73 4.10 -3.28
CA CYS A 31 8.97 5.52 -3.53
C CYS A 31 10.06 5.72 -4.60
N ILE A 32 11.18 5.03 -4.45
CA ILE A 32 12.30 5.04 -5.41
C ILE A 32 11.87 4.53 -6.78
N ARG A 33 11.21 3.36 -6.83
CA ARG A 33 10.77 2.74 -8.08
C ARG A 33 9.76 3.63 -8.79
N PHE A 34 8.79 4.19 -8.08
CA PHE A 34 7.82 5.10 -8.65
C PHE A 34 8.46 6.38 -9.22
N ALA A 35 9.47 6.94 -8.54
CA ALA A 35 10.23 8.07 -9.05
C ALA A 35 10.95 7.72 -10.37
N ASN A 36 11.47 6.50 -10.49
CA ASN A 36 12.11 6.02 -11.71
C ASN A 36 11.10 5.74 -12.84
N ASP A 37 10.00 5.05 -12.53
CA ASP A 37 9.01 4.58 -13.50
C ASP A 37 8.10 5.72 -14.01
N GLN A 38 7.64 6.59 -13.10
CA GLN A 38 6.64 7.63 -13.38
C GLN A 38 7.20 9.06 -13.37
N ARG A 39 8.50 9.22 -13.08
CA ARG A 39 9.19 10.54 -13.01
C ARG A 39 8.52 11.51 -12.05
N CYS A 40 7.94 10.99 -10.96
CA CYS A 40 7.23 11.75 -9.95
C CYS A 40 7.77 11.41 -8.55
N LEU A 41 8.17 12.42 -7.79
CA LEU A 41 8.57 12.24 -6.39
C LEU A 41 7.33 12.30 -5.49
N VAL A 42 7.22 11.35 -4.57
CA VAL A 42 6.12 11.29 -3.61
C VAL A 42 6.64 10.96 -2.22
N GLY A 43 5.93 11.38 -1.19
CA GLY A 43 6.29 11.10 0.19
C GLY A 43 6.14 9.62 0.54
N LEU A 44 6.84 9.17 1.57
CA LEU A 44 6.82 7.78 2.03
C LEU A 44 5.40 7.29 2.36
N LYS A 45 4.55 8.18 2.90
CA LYS A 45 3.14 7.89 3.20
C LYS A 45 2.33 7.56 1.95
N SER A 46 2.56 8.30 0.86
CA SER A 46 1.92 8.00 -0.43
C SER A 46 2.49 6.72 -1.04
N ALA A 47 3.79 6.47 -0.84
CA ALA A 47 4.45 5.28 -1.35
C ALA A 47 4.08 3.99 -0.63
N ALA A 48 3.61 4.04 0.61
CA ALA A 48 3.06 2.89 1.30
C ALA A 48 1.91 2.23 0.51
N THR A 49 1.04 3.03 -0.12
CA THR A 49 -0.01 2.49 -1.01
C THR A 49 0.59 1.82 -2.25
N MET A 50 1.63 2.41 -2.85
CA MET A 50 2.26 1.88 -4.07
C MET A 50 3.07 0.61 -3.79
N ALA A 51 3.61 0.46 -2.58
CA ALA A 51 4.27 -0.75 -2.14
C ALA A 51 3.36 -1.97 -2.32
N SER A 52 2.04 -1.82 -2.08
CA SER A 52 1.08 -2.91 -2.29
C SER A 52 1.08 -3.49 -3.72
N VAL A 53 1.44 -2.68 -4.72
CA VAL A 53 1.57 -3.13 -6.10
C VAL A 53 2.96 -3.68 -6.36
N TYR A 54 4.00 -2.97 -5.95
CA TYR A 54 5.39 -3.39 -6.20
C TYR A 54 5.82 -4.66 -5.46
N THR A 55 5.20 -4.96 -4.32
CA THR A 55 5.43 -6.19 -3.54
C THR A 55 4.41 -7.29 -3.83
N GLY A 56 3.48 -7.05 -4.76
CA GLY A 56 2.49 -8.04 -5.20
C GLY A 56 1.35 -8.31 -4.21
N ILE A 57 1.13 -7.47 -3.20
CA ILE A 57 -0.02 -7.61 -2.27
C ILE A 57 -1.34 -7.58 -3.06
N VAL A 58 -1.50 -6.62 -3.96
CA VAL A 58 -2.72 -6.48 -4.76
C VAL A 58 -2.94 -7.71 -5.65
N GLU A 59 -1.88 -8.27 -6.23
CA GLU A 59 -1.96 -9.52 -6.99
C GLU A 59 -2.45 -10.65 -6.10
N ARG A 60 -1.84 -10.85 -4.92
CA ARG A 60 -2.24 -11.92 -3.99
C ARG A 60 -3.69 -11.79 -3.53
N ILE A 61 -4.18 -10.57 -3.28
CA ILE A 61 -5.61 -10.30 -2.98
C ILE A 61 -6.49 -10.80 -4.13
N LEU A 62 -6.17 -10.37 -5.37
CA LEU A 62 -6.99 -10.68 -6.54
C LEU A 62 -6.95 -12.16 -6.92
N THR A 63 -5.83 -12.84 -6.70
CA THR A 63 -5.66 -14.28 -6.97
C THR A 63 -6.02 -15.16 -5.77
N LYS A 64 -6.48 -14.58 -4.65
CA LYS A 64 -6.77 -15.29 -3.39
C LYS A 64 -5.58 -16.15 -2.89
N ASN A 65 -4.35 -15.66 -3.07
CA ASN A 65 -3.10 -16.36 -2.72
C ASN A 65 -2.33 -15.64 -1.59
N GLU A 66 -3.07 -15.08 -0.65
CA GLU A 66 -2.52 -14.35 0.49
C GLU A 66 -2.13 -15.29 1.61
N ASP A 67 -1.05 -14.95 2.34
CA ASP A 67 -0.70 -15.69 3.54
C ASP A 67 -1.64 -15.33 4.70
N LEU A 68 -1.82 -16.28 5.63
CA LEU A 68 -2.67 -16.10 6.82
C LEU A 68 -2.29 -14.86 7.66
N HIS A 69 -1.02 -14.46 7.63
CA HIS A 69 -0.55 -13.30 8.39
C HIS A 69 -0.96 -11.97 7.74
N GLU A 70 -1.19 -11.94 6.43
CA GLU A 70 -1.58 -10.73 5.69
C GLU A 70 -3.05 -10.37 5.95
N THR A 71 -3.89 -11.37 6.22
CA THR A 71 -5.33 -11.21 6.41
C THR A 71 -5.74 -11.08 7.89
N LEU A 72 -4.78 -10.92 8.82
CA LEU A 72 -5.03 -10.94 10.27
C LEU A 72 -6.05 -9.90 10.74
N TYR A 73 -6.09 -8.77 10.05
CA TYR A 73 -6.94 -7.62 10.38
C TYR A 73 -8.21 -7.54 9.52
N ASP A 74 -8.40 -8.50 8.61
CA ASP A 74 -9.59 -8.54 7.78
C ASP A 74 -10.80 -8.97 8.61
N ARG A 75 -11.95 -8.38 8.28
CA ARG A 75 -13.22 -8.84 8.80
C ARG A 75 -13.56 -10.16 8.12
N ARG A 76 -13.44 -11.27 8.86
CA ARG A 76 -13.70 -12.64 8.41
C ARG A 76 -15.19 -13.01 8.33
N ASP A 77 -16.07 -12.06 8.04
CA ASP A 77 -17.40 -12.44 7.60
C ASP A 77 -17.24 -12.88 6.15
N GLU A 78 -17.58 -14.15 5.86
CA GLU A 78 -17.27 -14.95 4.65
C GLU A 78 -17.84 -14.39 3.33
N GLN A 79 -17.78 -13.09 3.10
CA GLN A 79 -18.15 -12.50 1.82
C GLN A 79 -16.93 -12.44 0.92
N GLU A 80 -16.94 -13.34 -0.05
CA GLU A 80 -15.98 -13.31 -1.14
C GLU A 80 -16.03 -11.95 -1.83
N MET A 81 -14.85 -11.36 -2.02
CA MET A 81 -14.70 -10.26 -2.96
C MET A 81 -15.16 -10.77 -4.32
N ASN A 82 -16.18 -10.14 -4.92
CA ASN A 82 -16.61 -10.48 -6.27
C ASN A 82 -15.39 -10.39 -7.19
N GLU A 83 -15.20 -11.39 -8.06
CA GLU A 83 -14.15 -11.35 -9.07
C GLU A 83 -14.36 -10.10 -9.94
N THR A 84 -13.42 -9.16 -9.86
CA THR A 84 -13.49 -7.91 -10.62
C THR A 84 -12.44 -7.95 -11.73
N GLU A 85 -12.90 -7.93 -12.98
CA GLU A 85 -12.05 -7.80 -14.18
C GLU A 85 -11.70 -6.33 -14.49
N GLY A 86 -11.94 -5.42 -13.54
CA GLY A 86 -11.83 -3.98 -13.72
C GLY A 86 -10.42 -3.42 -13.49
N PRO A 87 -10.14 -2.18 -13.92
CA PRO A 87 -8.88 -1.51 -13.65
C PRO A 87 -8.70 -1.25 -12.14
N ILE A 88 -7.44 -1.27 -11.70
CA ILE A 88 -7.06 -0.97 -10.32
C ILE A 88 -6.72 0.51 -10.23
N VAL A 89 -7.30 1.20 -9.25
CA VAL A 89 -7.04 2.62 -8.99
C VAL A 89 -6.20 2.77 -7.73
N ILE A 90 -5.06 3.45 -7.84
CA ILE A 90 -4.17 3.75 -6.73
C ILE A 90 -4.29 5.24 -6.39
N LEU A 91 -4.61 5.55 -5.13
CA LEU A 91 -4.64 6.93 -4.66
C LEU A 91 -3.22 7.40 -4.30
N VAL A 92 -2.63 8.22 -5.18
CA VAL A 92 -1.34 8.86 -4.97
C VAL A 92 -1.56 10.25 -4.35
N CYS A 93 -1.40 10.36 -3.04
CA CYS A 93 -1.63 11.60 -2.30
C CYS A 93 -0.45 12.60 -2.37
N GLY A 94 0.70 12.20 -2.92
CA GLY A 94 1.86 13.06 -3.11
C GLY A 94 2.75 13.14 -1.87
N GLY A 95 3.08 14.35 -1.41
CA GLY A 95 3.95 14.60 -0.26
C GLY A 95 4.88 15.77 -0.54
N GLY A 96 4.68 16.90 0.15
CA GLY A 96 5.48 18.12 -0.04
C GLY A 96 6.84 18.09 0.67
N GLU A 97 7.05 17.10 1.53
CA GLU A 97 8.27 16.90 2.32
C GLU A 97 9.39 16.20 1.53
N ILE A 98 9.08 15.57 0.40
CA ILE A 98 10.04 14.75 -0.35
C ILE A 98 10.92 15.60 -1.28
N ASN A 99 12.18 15.22 -1.40
CA ASN A 99 13.10 15.74 -2.40
C ASN A 99 14.17 14.68 -2.73
N LEU A 100 15.08 14.99 -3.67
CA LEU A 100 16.14 14.06 -4.10
C LEU A 100 17.10 13.64 -2.98
N ASN A 101 17.37 14.52 -2.00
CA ASN A 101 18.23 14.15 -0.87
C ASN A 101 17.54 13.10 0.03
N THR A 102 16.23 13.26 0.25
CA THR A 102 15.44 12.28 1.01
C THR A 102 15.44 10.90 0.34
N ILE A 103 15.40 10.85 -0.99
CA ILE A 103 15.54 9.60 -1.74
C ILE A 103 16.88 8.94 -1.46
N GLU A 104 17.99 9.71 -1.48
CA GLU A 104 19.32 9.17 -1.18
C GLU A 104 19.49 8.72 0.28
N GLU A 105 18.81 9.38 1.21
CA GLU A 105 18.73 8.94 2.60
C GLU A 105 18.03 7.58 2.70
N TYR A 106 16.90 7.39 2.03
CA TYR A 106 16.19 6.11 1.99
C TYR A 106 17.06 4.98 1.39
N ARG A 107 17.81 5.26 0.32
CA ARG A 107 18.73 4.30 -0.28
C ARG A 107 19.77 3.79 0.71
N LYS A 108 20.37 4.70 1.47
CA LYS A 108 21.36 4.36 2.49
C LYS A 108 20.72 3.63 3.66
N MET A 109 19.61 4.14 4.17
CA MET A 109 18.93 3.62 5.35
C MET A 109 18.44 2.18 5.16
N TYR A 110 17.87 1.86 4.00
CA TYR A 110 17.30 0.54 3.69
C TYR A 110 18.17 -0.29 2.74
N ASN A 111 19.40 0.16 2.45
CA ASN A 111 20.35 -0.52 1.55
C ASN A 111 19.79 -0.78 0.12
N LEU A 112 19.08 0.18 -0.44
CA LEU A 112 18.41 0.12 -1.76
C LEU A 112 19.27 0.69 -2.90
N ASN A 113 20.58 0.49 -2.85
CA ASN A 113 21.55 1.14 -3.77
C ASN A 113 21.51 0.60 -5.21
N LYS A 114 20.76 -0.48 -5.48
CA LYS A 114 20.73 -1.19 -6.77
C LYS A 114 19.43 -0.99 -7.56
N ILE A 115 18.52 -0.16 -7.06
CA ILE A 115 17.17 0.07 -7.58
C ILE A 115 17.09 1.47 -8.17
#